data_AF-A0A8J1JL52-F1
#
_entry.id   AF-A0A8J1JL52-F1
#
_cell.length_a   1.000
_cell.length_b   1.000
_cell.length_c   1.000
_cell.angle_alpha   90.00
_cell.angle_beta   90.00
_cell.angle_gamma   90.00
#
_symmetry.space_group_name_H-M   'P 1'
#
loop_
_entity.id
_entity.type
_entity.pdbx_description
1 polymer ?
#
loop_
_entity_poly.entity_id
_entity_poly.type
_entity_poly.pdbx_seq_one_letter_code
_entity_poly.pdbx_strand_id
1 'polypeptide(L)'
;MQVNPKFEIYWTHVSADGCRLALVWKHGGIYMDSDIISMRPIPDVNFLAAQYSQSSSNGVFGLSHHHNFSWKSMENFVQNYNGAIWGNQGPQLFTRTLKTFCTIPQFKSNEDVKCGNISFLNPKRFYPIPYEAWKRYYDVWPNVPTFNDSYALHLWNFMNKEQKTMVPGKNTLIEHLYKQYCPTTYSALKNNESIYG
;
A
#
# COMPACT_ATOMS: atom_id res chain seq x y z
N MET A 1 -17.90 14.38 -18.06
CA MET A 1 -18.10 13.97 -16.65
C MET A 1 -18.60 15.19 -15.89
N GLN A 2 -19.83 15.17 -15.38
CA GLN A 2 -20.29 16.21 -14.44
C GLN A 2 -19.99 15.70 -13.03
N VAL A 3 -19.02 16.32 -12.36
CA VAL A 3 -18.67 16.02 -10.98
C VAL A 3 -19.64 16.79 -10.08
N ASN A 4 -20.25 16.11 -9.10
CA ASN A 4 -21.09 16.75 -8.10
C ASN A 4 -20.30 16.87 -6.79
N PRO A 5 -19.86 18.09 -6.40
CA PRO A 5 -19.03 18.28 -5.22
C PRO A 5 -19.58 17.69 -3.92
N LYS A 6 -20.91 17.55 -3.79
CA LYS A 6 -21.55 16.95 -2.61
C LYS A 6 -21.16 15.48 -2.40
N PHE A 7 -20.79 14.78 -3.46
CA PHE A 7 -20.40 13.37 -3.42
C PHE A 7 -18.88 13.18 -3.35
N GLU A 8 -18.09 14.25 -3.39
CA GLU A 8 -16.62 14.19 -3.38
C GLU A 8 -16.02 14.15 -1.96
N ILE A 9 -16.60 13.33 -1.08
CA ILE A 9 -16.20 13.26 0.34
C ILE A 9 -14.81 12.62 0.56
N TYR A 10 -14.28 11.92 -0.44
CA TYR A 10 -12.94 11.30 -0.42
C TYR A 10 -11.98 11.94 -1.42
N TRP A 11 -12.20 13.21 -1.78
CA TRP A 11 -11.45 13.93 -2.81
C TRP A 11 -9.93 13.75 -2.72
N THR A 12 -9.33 13.87 -1.53
CA THR A 12 -7.88 13.70 -1.33
C THR A 12 -7.40 12.30 -1.69
N HIS A 13 -8.14 11.26 -1.30
CA HIS A 13 -7.81 9.87 -1.63
C HIS A 13 -7.93 9.61 -3.12
N VAL A 14 -9.05 10.03 -3.71
CA VAL A 14 -9.32 9.87 -5.14
C VAL A 14 -8.27 10.60 -5.99
N SER A 15 -7.89 11.81 -5.59
CA SER A 15 -6.83 12.58 -6.25
C SER A 15 -5.48 11.86 -6.16
N ALA A 16 -5.12 11.34 -4.99
CA ALA A 16 -3.90 10.55 -4.80
C ALA A 16 -3.92 9.24 -5.63
N ASP A 17 -5.07 8.58 -5.75
CA ASP A 17 -5.27 7.40 -6.60
C ASP A 17 -5.05 7.70 -8.09
N GLY A 18 -5.52 8.86 -8.56
CA GLY A 18 -5.25 9.33 -9.92
C GLY A 18 -3.77 9.65 -10.13
N CYS A 19 -3.17 10.39 -9.19
CA CYS A 19 -1.77 10.79 -9.27
C CYS A 19 -0.81 9.60 -9.32
N ARG A 20 -0.98 8.60 -8.43
CA ARG A 20 -0.09 7.42 -8.41
C ARG A 20 -0.15 6.62 -9.71
N LEU A 21 -1.34 6.49 -10.31
CA LEU A 21 -1.52 5.85 -11.61
C LEU A 21 -0.82 6.60 -12.73
N ALA A 22 -1.02 7.92 -12.80
CA ALA A 22 -0.42 8.77 -13.82
C ALA A 22 1.12 8.78 -13.73
N LEU A 23 1.65 8.90 -12.51
CA LEU A 23 3.10 8.89 -12.26
C LEU A 23 3.73 7.56 -12.70
N VAL A 24 3.18 6.42 -12.26
CA VAL A 24 3.73 5.10 -12.61
C VAL A 24 3.53 4.80 -14.09
N TRP A 25 2.41 5.21 -14.71
CA TRP A 25 2.27 5.06 -16.16
C TRP A 25 3.34 5.85 -16.91
N LYS A 26 3.55 7.12 -16.55
CA LYS A 26 4.46 8.04 -17.25
C LYS A 26 5.94 7.75 -17.01
N HIS A 27 6.31 7.19 -15.87
CA HIS A 27 7.72 7.02 -15.50
C HIS A 27 8.12 5.56 -15.25
N GLY A 28 7.15 4.66 -15.11
CA GLY A 28 7.38 3.33 -14.57
C GLY A 28 7.85 3.38 -13.11
N GLY A 29 8.32 2.25 -12.62
CA GLY A 29 8.88 2.12 -11.28
C GLY A 29 7.84 1.69 -10.25
N ILE A 30 8.14 1.97 -8.98
CA ILE A 30 7.36 1.51 -7.83
C ILE A 30 6.72 2.70 -7.14
N TYR A 31 5.42 2.61 -6.89
CA TYR A 31 4.71 3.50 -5.99
C TYR A 31 4.52 2.83 -4.63
N MET A 32 4.66 3.58 -3.55
CA MET A 32 4.35 3.19 -2.17
C MET A 32 3.66 4.36 -1.46
N ASP A 33 2.58 4.07 -0.73
CA ASP A 33 1.96 5.03 0.20
C ASP A 33 3.00 5.47 1.25
N SER A 34 2.86 6.70 1.75
CA SER A 34 3.84 7.33 2.66
C SER A 34 3.91 6.70 4.05
N ASP A 35 2.95 5.84 4.40
CA ASP A 35 2.87 5.08 5.63
C ASP A 35 3.33 3.63 5.46
N ILE A 36 4.20 3.38 4.47
CA ILE A 36 4.88 2.11 4.26
C ILE A 36 6.33 2.18 4.75
N ILE A 37 6.73 1.26 5.63
CA ILE A 37 8.13 1.05 6.00
C ILE A 37 8.75 0.03 5.03
N SER A 38 9.68 0.47 4.19
CA SER A 38 10.46 -0.42 3.33
C SER A 38 11.49 -1.21 4.15
N MET A 39 11.55 -2.53 3.95
CA MET A 39 12.42 -3.42 4.74
C MET A 39 13.54 -4.04 3.91
N ARG A 40 13.26 -4.38 2.64
CA ARG A 40 14.21 -5.02 1.73
C ARG A 40 13.81 -4.81 0.26
N PRO A 41 14.71 -5.07 -0.70
CA PRO A 41 14.41 -4.92 -2.12
C PRO A 41 13.23 -5.79 -2.58
N ILE A 42 12.42 -5.24 -3.48
CA ILE A 42 11.33 -5.95 -4.15
C ILE A 42 11.90 -6.53 -5.46
N PRO A 43 11.86 -7.86 -5.68
CA PRO A 43 12.50 -8.48 -6.83
C PRO A 43 11.71 -8.30 -8.14
N ASP A 44 10.40 -8.06 -8.05
CA ASP A 44 9.52 -7.93 -9.20
C ASP A 44 9.48 -6.50 -9.74
N VAL A 45 9.55 -6.36 -11.07
CA VAL A 45 9.35 -5.08 -11.76
C VAL A 45 7.86 -4.79 -11.98
N ASN A 46 7.13 -5.78 -12.51
CA ASN A 46 5.69 -5.68 -12.79
C ASN A 46 4.92 -6.48 -11.76
N PHE A 47 4.42 -5.80 -10.73
CA PHE A 47 3.67 -6.44 -9.66
C PHE A 47 2.53 -5.58 -9.13
N LEU A 48 1.52 -6.26 -8.60
CA LEU A 48 0.46 -5.68 -7.77
C LEU A 48 0.44 -6.40 -6.44
N ALA A 49 0.18 -5.69 -5.35
CA ALA A 49 0.11 -6.29 -4.02
C ALA A 49 -1.35 -6.61 -3.64
N ALA A 50 -1.60 -7.86 -3.28
CA ALA A 50 -2.89 -8.29 -2.76
C ALA A 50 -3.10 -7.73 -1.35
N GLN A 51 -4.25 -7.09 -1.09
CA GLN A 51 -4.67 -6.78 0.28
C GLN A 51 -5.27 -8.02 0.95
N TYR A 52 -6.04 -8.80 0.18
CA TYR A 52 -6.63 -10.09 0.55
C TYR A 52 -6.61 -11.03 -0.66
N SER A 53 -7.03 -12.27 -0.45
CA SER A 53 -7.25 -13.21 -1.55
C SER A 53 -8.15 -12.59 -2.62
N GLN A 54 -7.70 -12.63 -3.87
CA GLN A 54 -8.42 -12.11 -5.03
C GLN A 54 -8.77 -10.61 -5.01
N SER A 55 -8.16 -9.84 -4.11
CA SER A 55 -8.37 -8.40 -3.96
C SER A 55 -7.03 -7.66 -3.90
N SER A 56 -6.81 -6.78 -4.88
CA SER A 56 -5.60 -5.96 -4.94
C SER A 56 -5.79 -4.69 -4.13
N SER A 57 -4.75 -4.29 -3.40
CA SER A 57 -4.61 -2.90 -2.99
C SER A 57 -4.07 -2.06 -4.15
N ASN A 58 -4.01 -0.75 -3.95
CA ASN A 58 -3.27 0.20 -4.79
C ASN A 58 -2.29 1.06 -3.96
N GLY A 59 -2.06 0.69 -2.70
CA GLY A 59 -1.10 1.38 -1.82
C GLY A 59 0.37 1.04 -2.12
N VAL A 60 0.63 -0.08 -2.78
CA VAL A 60 1.94 -0.41 -3.33
C VAL A 60 1.82 -1.27 -4.57
N PHE A 61 2.53 -0.87 -5.63
CA PHE A 61 2.60 -1.59 -6.89
C PHE A 61 3.81 -1.12 -7.70
N GLY A 62 4.30 -1.98 -8.58
CA GLY A 62 5.39 -1.67 -9.51
C GLY A 62 4.97 -2.01 -10.92
N LEU A 63 5.20 -1.12 -11.88
CA LEU A 63 4.92 -1.38 -13.28
C LEU A 63 5.98 -0.72 -14.16
N SER A 64 6.28 -1.33 -15.29
CA SER A 64 7.12 -0.73 -16.31
C SER A 64 6.48 0.54 -16.89
N HIS A 65 7.31 1.40 -17.47
CA HIS A 65 6.86 2.56 -18.21
C HIS A 65 5.79 2.19 -19.26
N HIS A 66 4.72 2.99 -19.33
CA HIS A 66 3.57 2.79 -20.23
C HIS A 66 2.90 1.41 -20.15
N HIS A 67 2.99 0.71 -19.00
CA HIS A 67 2.39 -0.61 -18.87
C HIS A 67 0.87 -0.58 -19.14
N ASN A 68 0.36 -1.56 -19.91
CA ASN A 68 -1.05 -1.59 -20.31
C ASN A 68 -2.01 -1.63 -19.10
N PHE A 69 -1.62 -2.26 -18.00
CA PHE A 69 -2.43 -2.29 -16.78
C PHE A 69 -2.71 -0.88 -16.22
N SER A 70 -1.71 0.01 -16.17
CA SER A 70 -1.92 1.37 -15.65
C SER A 70 -2.75 2.21 -16.62
N TRP A 71 -2.58 2.03 -17.93
CA TRP A 71 -3.46 2.66 -18.93
C TRP A 71 -4.93 2.23 -18.76
N LYS A 72 -5.18 0.91 -18.72
CA LYS A 72 -6.54 0.36 -18.50
C LYS A 72 -7.12 0.79 -17.17
N SER A 73 -6.28 0.95 -16.15
CA SER A 73 -6.66 1.48 -14.84
C SER A 73 -7.10 2.94 -14.94
N MET A 74 -6.39 3.80 -15.68
CA MET A 74 -6.79 5.20 -15.91
C MET A 74 -8.06 5.32 -16.75
N GLU A 75 -8.24 4.49 -17.79
CA GLU A 75 -9.51 4.43 -18.54
C GLU A 75 -10.66 4.05 -17.61
N ASN A 76 -10.47 2.99 -16.82
CA ASN A 76 -11.46 2.52 -15.87
C ASN A 76 -11.77 3.56 -14.78
N PHE A 77 -10.75 4.29 -14.32
CA PHE A 77 -10.89 5.39 -13.36
C PHE A 77 -11.93 6.40 -13.86
N VAL A 78 -11.80 6.85 -15.11
CA VAL A 78 -12.71 7.84 -15.68
C VAL A 78 -14.10 7.23 -15.93
N GLN A 79 -14.16 6.02 -16.50
CA GLN A 79 -15.44 5.39 -16.87
C GLN A 79 -16.32 5.05 -15.67
N ASN A 80 -15.71 4.67 -14.54
CA ASN A 80 -16.42 4.17 -13.36
C ASN A 80 -16.21 5.08 -12.15
N TYR A 81 -15.99 6.38 -12.39
CA TYR A 81 -15.73 7.35 -11.34
C TYR A 81 -16.88 7.41 -10.33
N ASN A 82 -16.55 7.27 -9.05
CA ASN A 82 -17.49 7.44 -7.95
C ASN A 82 -16.74 7.94 -6.70
N GLY A 83 -16.74 9.27 -6.50
CA GLY A 83 -16.09 9.92 -5.36
C GLY A 83 -16.76 9.67 -4.00
N ALA A 84 -17.98 9.12 -3.99
CA ALA A 84 -18.72 8.83 -2.75
C ALA A 84 -18.23 7.55 -2.06
N ILE A 85 -17.46 6.70 -2.75
CA ILE A 85 -16.97 5.43 -2.24
C ILE A 85 -15.44 5.48 -2.17
N TRP A 86 -14.91 5.48 -0.94
CA TRP A 86 -13.47 5.64 -0.65
C TRP A 86 -12.56 4.77 -1.53
N GLY A 87 -12.86 3.48 -1.64
CA GLY A 87 -12.02 2.52 -2.35
C GLY A 87 -12.32 2.37 -3.84
N ASN A 88 -13.31 3.10 -4.39
CA ASN A 88 -13.76 2.88 -5.76
C ASN A 88 -12.68 3.24 -6.77
N GLN A 89 -11.90 4.29 -6.53
CA GLN A 89 -10.82 4.69 -7.44
C GLN A 89 -9.44 4.10 -7.10
N GLY A 90 -9.35 3.43 -5.95
CA GLY A 90 -8.13 2.80 -5.49
C GLY A 90 -8.21 1.26 -5.52
N PRO A 91 -8.33 0.57 -4.37
CA PRO A 91 -8.25 -0.90 -4.33
C PRO A 91 -9.30 -1.62 -5.20
N GLN A 92 -10.54 -1.10 -5.24
CA GLN A 92 -11.59 -1.71 -6.07
C GLN A 92 -11.28 -1.53 -7.55
N LEU A 93 -10.61 -0.44 -7.94
CA LEU A 93 -10.17 -0.20 -9.31
C LEU A 93 -9.12 -1.20 -9.74
N PHE A 94 -8.08 -1.37 -8.93
CA PHE A 94 -7.04 -2.34 -9.23
C PHE A 94 -7.61 -3.75 -9.33
N THR A 95 -8.50 -4.11 -8.40
CA THR A 95 -9.14 -5.42 -8.39
C THR A 95 -10.00 -5.65 -9.63
N ARG A 96 -10.87 -4.71 -10.00
CA ARG A 96 -11.74 -4.90 -11.19
C ARG A 96 -10.96 -4.84 -12.50
N THR A 97 -9.92 -4.00 -12.60
CA THR A 97 -9.04 -3.99 -13.76
C THR A 97 -8.25 -5.29 -13.86
N LEU A 98 -7.69 -5.81 -12.76
CA LEU A 98 -6.94 -7.07 -12.79
C LEU A 98 -7.79 -8.25 -13.27
N LYS A 99 -9.08 -8.28 -12.92
CA LYS A 99 -10.04 -9.28 -13.39
C LYS A 99 -10.28 -9.27 -14.91
N THR A 100 -9.94 -8.18 -15.62
CA THR A 100 -10.03 -8.14 -17.09
C THR A 100 -8.80 -8.75 -17.76
N PHE A 101 -7.68 -8.89 -17.04
CA PHE A 101 -6.44 -9.48 -17.54
C PHE A 101 -6.35 -10.98 -17.29
N CYS A 102 -6.92 -11.47 -16.18
CA CYS A 102 -6.99 -12.89 -15.86
C CYS A 102 -8.09 -13.22 -14.84
N THR A 103 -8.38 -14.51 -14.69
CA THR A 103 -9.05 -15.02 -13.48
C THR A 103 -8.07 -14.99 -12.31
N ILE A 104 -8.31 -14.13 -11.31
CA ILE A 104 -7.41 -14.01 -10.16
C ILE A 104 -7.47 -15.32 -9.35
N PRO A 105 -6.37 -16.08 -9.23
CA PRO A 105 -6.38 -17.32 -8.47
C PRO A 105 -6.43 -17.00 -6.96
N GLN A 106 -6.93 -17.95 -6.18
CA GLN A 106 -6.76 -17.92 -4.72
C GLN A 106 -5.33 -18.29 -4.34
N PHE A 107 -4.81 -17.66 -3.31
CA PHE A 107 -3.57 -18.11 -2.66
C PHE A 107 -3.84 -19.42 -1.91
N LYS A 108 -3.09 -20.48 -2.19
CA LYS A 108 -3.15 -21.76 -1.47
C LYS A 108 -2.32 -21.72 -0.20
N SER A 109 -1.25 -20.94 -0.19
CA SER A 109 -0.35 -20.74 0.95
C SER A 109 0.32 -19.35 0.85
N ASN A 110 1.64 -19.28 1.04
CA ASN A 110 2.44 -18.06 1.02
C ASN A 110 3.06 -17.76 -0.37
N GLU A 111 2.66 -18.49 -1.40
CA GLU A 111 3.12 -18.26 -2.76
C GLU A 111 2.54 -16.98 -3.33
N ASP A 112 3.31 -16.36 -4.20
CA ASP A 112 2.85 -15.32 -5.11
C ASP A 112 2.25 -15.99 -6.35
N VAL A 113 1.31 -15.32 -7.01
CA VAL A 113 0.63 -15.84 -8.20
C VAL A 113 0.90 -14.96 -9.41
N LYS A 114 0.68 -15.48 -10.62
CA LYS A 114 0.84 -14.73 -11.86
C LYS A 114 -0.52 -14.43 -12.48
N CYS A 115 -0.68 -13.21 -12.96
CA CYS A 115 -1.82 -12.77 -13.76
C CYS A 115 -1.30 -12.20 -15.08
N GLY A 116 -1.20 -13.04 -16.10
CA GLY A 116 -0.47 -12.69 -17.32
C GLY A 116 1.00 -12.40 -17.02
N ASN A 117 1.46 -11.21 -17.39
CA ASN A 117 2.83 -10.73 -17.15
C ASN A 117 3.01 -9.97 -15.82
N ILE A 118 1.99 -9.98 -14.94
CA ILE A 118 2.00 -9.30 -13.64
C ILE A 118 2.18 -10.32 -12.52
N SER A 119 3.13 -10.08 -11.62
CA SER A 119 3.21 -10.75 -10.33
C SER A 119 2.12 -10.22 -9.40
N PHE A 120 1.15 -11.05 -9.04
CA PHE A 120 0.18 -10.72 -8.01
C PHE A 120 0.68 -11.27 -6.67
N LEU A 121 1.24 -10.37 -5.87
CA LEU A 121 1.99 -10.71 -4.68
C LEU A 121 1.06 -10.99 -3.50
N ASN A 122 1.40 -12.01 -2.72
CA ASN A 122 0.68 -12.45 -1.54
C ASN A 122 0.57 -11.31 -0.51
N PRO A 123 -0.53 -11.20 0.26
CA PRO A 123 -0.66 -10.16 1.29
C PRO A 123 0.51 -10.13 2.28
N LYS A 124 1.16 -11.26 2.56
CA LYS A 124 2.36 -11.29 3.43
C LYS A 124 3.53 -10.42 2.95
N ARG A 125 3.61 -10.08 1.65
CA ARG A 125 4.70 -9.26 1.10
C ARG A 125 4.66 -7.81 1.60
N PHE A 126 3.46 -7.24 1.81
CA PHE A 126 3.27 -5.81 2.13
C PHE A 126 2.29 -5.55 3.27
N TYR A 127 1.40 -6.51 3.54
CA TYR A 127 0.29 -6.43 4.49
C TYR A 127 0.28 -7.61 5.48
N PRO A 128 1.42 -8.01 6.08
CA PRO A 128 1.46 -9.15 7.02
C PRO A 128 0.66 -8.88 8.32
N ILE A 129 0.39 -7.61 8.65
CA ILE A 129 -0.63 -7.20 9.62
C ILE A 129 -1.74 -6.51 8.81
N PRO A 130 -2.95 -7.13 8.71
CA PRO A 130 -4.03 -6.57 7.91
C PRO A 130 -4.64 -5.34 8.60
N TYR A 131 -5.42 -4.55 7.86
CA TYR A 131 -5.91 -3.26 8.35
C TYR A 131 -6.80 -3.41 9.60
N GLU A 132 -7.51 -4.51 9.78
CA GLU A 132 -8.35 -4.75 10.97
C GLU A 132 -7.49 -4.85 12.24
N ALA A 133 -6.23 -5.26 12.09
CA ALA A 133 -5.29 -5.48 13.16
C ALA A 133 -4.22 -4.38 13.25
N TRP A 134 -4.42 -3.22 12.60
CA TRP A 134 -3.44 -2.12 12.53
C TRP A 134 -2.89 -1.69 13.90
N LYS A 135 -3.71 -1.77 14.96
CA LYS A 135 -3.33 -1.41 16.33
C LYS A 135 -2.13 -2.20 16.84
N ARG A 136 -1.90 -3.42 16.31
CA ARG A 136 -0.79 -4.29 16.70
C ARG A 136 0.58 -3.67 16.51
N TYR A 137 0.72 -2.71 15.59
CA TYR A 137 1.97 -1.94 15.45
C TYR A 137 2.30 -1.12 16.71
N TYR A 138 1.30 -0.75 17.50
CA TYR A 138 1.47 0.10 18.68
C TYR A 138 1.40 -0.66 20.01
N ASP A 139 1.26 -1.98 19.97
CA ASP A 139 1.33 -2.84 21.15
C ASP A 139 2.78 -3.06 21.57
N VAL A 140 3.01 -3.38 22.85
CA VAL A 140 4.32 -3.79 23.38
C VAL A 140 4.63 -5.21 22.92
N TRP A 141 5.81 -5.44 22.34
CA TRP A 141 6.21 -6.75 21.85
C TRP A 141 7.55 -7.17 22.45
N PRO A 142 7.59 -8.16 23.36
CA PRO A 142 8.86 -8.67 23.88
C PRO A 142 9.65 -9.45 22.81
N ASN A 143 8.95 -10.08 21.87
CA ASN A 143 9.54 -10.86 20.76
C ASN A 143 9.02 -10.34 19.42
N VAL A 144 9.80 -9.49 18.75
CA VAL A 144 9.42 -8.88 17.47
C VAL A 144 9.34 -9.93 16.36
N PRO A 145 8.29 -9.97 15.52
CA PRO A 145 8.25 -10.85 14.35
C PRO A 145 9.37 -10.50 13.39
N THR A 146 9.92 -11.51 12.74
CA THR A 146 11.00 -11.30 11.75
C THR A 146 10.48 -10.81 10.40
N PHE A 147 9.18 -10.97 10.11
CA PHE A 147 8.55 -10.64 8.82
C PHE A 147 9.40 -11.10 7.63
N ASN A 148 9.92 -12.33 7.70
CA ASN A 148 10.90 -12.85 6.74
C ASN A 148 10.40 -12.86 5.29
N ASP A 149 9.09 -12.92 5.11
CA ASP A 149 8.39 -12.96 3.84
C ASP A 149 8.02 -11.56 3.30
N SER A 150 8.25 -10.49 4.07
CA SER A 150 7.76 -9.14 3.76
C SER A 150 8.86 -8.26 3.15
N TYR A 151 8.51 -7.55 2.08
CA TYR A 151 9.35 -6.53 1.47
C TYR A 151 9.19 -5.17 2.16
N ALA A 152 7.98 -4.90 2.65
CA ALA A 152 7.65 -3.70 3.40
C ALA A 152 6.44 -3.93 4.33
N LEU A 153 6.12 -2.93 5.15
CA LEU A 153 4.99 -2.97 6.09
C LEU A 153 4.13 -1.72 5.95
N HIS A 154 2.85 -1.91 5.66
CA HIS A 154 1.86 -0.83 5.63
C HIS A 154 1.31 -0.55 7.04
N LEU A 155 1.39 0.69 7.50
CA LEU A 155 0.98 1.09 8.87
C LEU A 155 -0.51 1.46 9.01
N TRP A 156 -1.22 1.64 7.89
CA TRP A 156 -2.67 1.89 7.84
C TRP A 156 -3.08 3.20 8.52
N ASN A 157 -2.39 4.31 8.22
CA ASN A 157 -2.64 5.61 8.84
C ASN A 157 -4.09 6.08 8.71
N PHE A 158 -4.77 5.75 7.62
CA PHE A 158 -6.21 6.04 7.47
C PHE A 158 -7.08 5.41 8.57
N MET A 159 -6.71 4.23 9.06
CA MET A 159 -7.42 3.53 10.14
C MET A 159 -7.13 4.13 11.52
N ASN A 160 -6.00 4.84 11.66
CA ASN A 160 -5.51 5.39 12.90
C ASN A 160 -6.20 6.71 13.30
N LYS A 161 -7.52 6.65 13.51
CA LYS A 161 -8.32 7.79 14.01
C LYS A 161 -7.92 8.22 15.43
N GLU A 162 -7.24 7.34 16.16
CA GLU A 162 -6.73 7.57 17.52
C GLU A 162 -5.41 8.34 17.55
N GLN A 163 -4.82 8.64 16.38
CA GLN A 163 -3.56 9.40 16.26
C GLN A 163 -2.41 8.77 17.06
N LYS A 164 -2.35 7.43 17.12
CA LYS A 164 -1.22 6.73 17.72
C LYS A 164 0.04 7.01 16.92
N THR A 165 1.16 7.24 17.60
CA THR A 165 2.46 7.51 16.99
C THR A 165 3.52 6.57 17.56
N MET A 166 4.65 6.47 16.87
CA MET A 166 5.84 5.83 17.43
C MET A 166 6.38 6.70 18.57
N VAL A 167 6.51 6.13 19.76
CA VAL A 167 7.06 6.81 20.94
C VAL A 167 8.30 6.05 21.41
N PRO A 168 9.50 6.68 21.42
CA PRO A 168 10.71 6.06 21.92
C PRO A 168 10.59 5.57 23.37
N GLY A 169 11.14 4.39 23.65
CA GLY A 169 11.18 3.79 24.99
C GLY A 169 9.91 3.03 25.40
N LYS A 170 8.90 2.93 24.54
CA LYS A 170 7.66 2.16 24.84
C LYS A 170 7.77 0.67 24.54
N ASN A 171 8.83 0.24 23.85
CA ASN A 171 9.07 -1.14 23.43
C ASN A 171 7.92 -1.71 22.59
N THR A 172 7.33 -0.86 21.75
CA THR A 172 6.25 -1.23 20.83
C THR A 172 6.80 -1.78 19.53
N LEU A 173 5.98 -2.56 18.81
CA LEU A 173 6.39 -3.12 17.52
C LEU A 173 6.89 -2.04 16.55
N ILE A 174 6.17 -0.93 16.42
CA ILE A 174 6.56 0.19 15.55
C ILE A 174 7.87 0.83 15.99
N GLU A 175 8.17 0.89 17.29
CA GLU A 175 9.46 1.37 17.78
C GLU A 175 10.61 0.46 17.31
N HIS A 176 10.42 -0.85 17.42
CA HIS A 176 11.42 -1.82 16.92
C HIS A 176 11.63 -1.71 15.41
N LEU A 177 10.55 -1.55 14.65
CA LEU A 177 10.62 -1.35 13.21
C LEU A 177 11.36 -0.05 12.84
N TYR A 178 11.09 1.05 13.54
CA TYR A 178 11.78 2.32 13.32
C TYR A 178 13.27 2.22 13.64
N LYS A 179 13.64 1.57 14.76
CA LYS A 179 15.06 1.32 15.10
C LYS A 179 15.80 0.57 13.99
N GLN A 180 15.14 -0.41 13.39
CA GLN A 180 15.77 -1.30 12.42
C GLN A 180 15.80 -0.73 10.99
N TYR A 181 14.68 -0.14 10.53
CA TYR A 181 14.49 0.23 9.13
C TYR A 181 14.43 1.75 8.89
N CYS A 182 14.29 2.56 9.95
CA CYS A 182 14.26 4.02 9.86
C CYS A 182 15.15 4.68 10.96
N PRO A 183 16.43 4.29 11.10
CA PRO A 183 17.26 4.67 12.26
C PRO A 183 17.49 6.18 12.39
N THR A 184 17.53 6.92 11.28
CA THR A 184 17.63 8.40 11.29
C THR A 184 16.37 9.03 11.85
N THR A 185 15.19 8.60 11.37
CA THR A 185 13.89 9.06 11.88
C THR A 185 13.71 8.71 13.36
N TYR A 186 14.11 7.50 13.76
CA TYR A 186 14.08 7.10 15.17
C TYR A 186 14.96 8.00 16.04
N SER A 187 16.20 8.26 15.61
CA SER A 187 17.15 9.10 16.35
C SER A 187 16.63 10.53 16.52
N ALA A 188 16.11 11.14 15.45
CA ALA A 188 15.53 12.47 15.51
C ALA A 188 14.33 12.54 16.48
N LEU A 189 13.43 11.54 16.44
CA LEU A 189 12.28 11.46 17.36
C LEU A 189 12.73 11.26 18.81
N LYS A 190 13.80 10.49 19.04
CA LYS A 190 14.38 10.29 20.38
C LYS A 190 15.03 11.56 20.93
N ASN A 191 15.69 12.33 20.09
CA ASN A 191 16.39 13.57 20.47
C ASN A 191 15.49 14.80 20.45
N ASN A 192 14.23 14.67 20.02
CA ASN A 192 13.31 15.78 19.78
C ASN A 192 13.85 16.79 18.74
N GLU A 193 14.49 16.28 17.70
CA GLU A 193 15.07 17.04 16.59
C GLU A 193 14.14 17.04 15.37
N SER A 194 14.32 18.01 14.47
CA SER A 194 13.61 18.01 13.19
C SER A 194 14.05 16.82 12.34
N ILE A 195 13.06 16.10 11.78
CA ILE A 195 13.28 15.06 10.76
C ILE A 195 13.49 15.64 9.36
N TYR A 196 13.26 16.94 9.18
CA TYR A 196 13.53 17.69 7.97
C TYR A 196 14.76 18.57 8.23
N GLY A 197 15.86 18.25 7.55
CA GLY A 197 17.08 19.07 7.54
C GLY A 197 16.90 20.36 6.77
#